data_AF-A0A7W7K2D0-F1
#
_entry.id   AF-A0A7W7K2D0-F1
#
_cell.length_a   1.000
_cell.length_b   1.000
_cell.length_c   1.000
_cell.angle_alpha   90.00
_cell.angle_beta   90.00
_cell.angle_gamma   90.00
#
_symmetry.space_group_name_H-M   'P 1'
#
loop_
_entity.id
_entity.type
_entity.pdbx_description
1 polymer ?
#
loop_
_entity_poly.entity_id
_entity_poly.type
_entity_poly.pdbx_seq_one_letter_code
_entity_poly.pdbx_strand_id
1 'polypeptide(L)'
;MSKLRVHSNWEHTVLVCTKCSKKLDGGFGPKGKQSLAKALRKHLGLKKGRKAEAGIVEVKCMGVCPRGAVTVIDAGGPGEWLLVPKGADLDGVAEELGLGRG
;
A
#
# COMPACT_ATOMS: atom_id res chain seq x y z
N MET A 1 -10.05 16.86 29.94
CA MET A 1 -10.36 16.20 28.65
C MET A 1 -9.48 14.97 28.51
N SER A 2 -10.04 13.76 28.60
CA SER A 2 -9.26 12.54 28.43
C SER A 2 -8.72 12.45 27.01
N LYS A 3 -7.40 12.26 26.86
CA LYS A 3 -6.70 11.97 25.60
C LYS A 3 -7.03 10.56 25.08
N LEU A 4 -8.31 10.21 24.96
CA LEU A 4 -8.75 8.89 24.47
C LEU A 4 -8.71 8.78 22.94
N ARG A 5 -8.54 9.90 22.22
CA ARG A 5 -8.53 9.92 20.76
C ARG A 5 -7.41 10.82 20.23
N VAL A 6 -6.80 10.40 19.14
CA VAL A 6 -5.82 11.18 18.37
C VAL A 6 -6.31 11.24 16.93
N HIS A 7 -6.36 12.46 16.36
CA HIS A 7 -6.83 12.66 14.99
C HIS A 7 -5.82 12.13 13.96
N SER A 8 -6.34 11.51 12.90
CA SER A 8 -5.59 11.07 11.72
C SER A 8 -6.22 11.66 10.47
N ASN A 9 -5.39 11.96 9.48
CA ASN A 9 -5.80 12.43 8.15
C ASN A 9 -6.02 11.27 7.17
N TRP A 10 -5.99 10.01 7.64
CA TRP A 10 -6.14 8.85 6.78
C TRP A 10 -7.57 8.76 6.25
N GLU A 11 -7.70 8.76 4.94
CA GLU A 11 -8.94 8.49 4.21
C GLU A 11 -9.00 7.02 3.78
N HIS A 12 -7.84 6.43 3.46
CA HIS A 12 -7.70 5.01 3.07
C HIS A 12 -6.72 4.27 3.97
N THR A 13 -6.95 2.96 4.17
CA THR A 13 -6.04 2.07 4.90
C THR A 13 -5.69 0.86 4.05
N VAL A 14 -4.50 0.91 3.45
CA VAL A 14 -4.01 -0.12 2.53
C VAL A 14 -3.04 -1.03 3.26
N LEU A 15 -3.34 -2.32 3.32
CA LEU A 15 -2.48 -3.34 3.92
C LEU A 15 -1.66 -4.04 2.83
N VAL A 16 -0.35 -4.08 3.01
CA VAL A 16 0.61 -4.63 2.05
C VAL A 16 1.32 -5.84 2.65
N CYS A 17 1.26 -6.99 1.97
CA CYS A 17 1.87 -8.23 2.47
C CYS A 17 3.41 -8.17 2.45
N THR A 18 4.04 -8.10 3.62
CA THR A 18 5.51 -8.05 3.76
C THR A 18 6.22 -9.30 3.22
N LYS A 19 5.61 -10.49 3.32
CA LYS A 19 6.21 -11.73 2.82
C LYS A 19 6.30 -11.72 1.29
N CYS A 20 5.27 -11.22 0.60
CA CYS A 20 5.30 -11.10 -0.85
C CYS A 20 6.33 -10.06 -1.30
N SER A 21 6.34 -8.89 -0.65
CA SER A 21 7.35 -7.85 -0.91
C SER A 21 8.78 -8.36 -0.77
N LYS A 22 9.08 -9.14 0.28
CA LYS A 22 10.40 -9.74 0.50
C LYS A 22 10.75 -10.78 -0.56
N LYS A 23 9.79 -11.65 -0.95
CA LYS A 23 10.01 -12.65 -2.00
C LYS A 23 10.24 -12.03 -3.38
N LEU A 24 9.57 -10.92 -3.66
CA LEU A 24 9.69 -10.23 -4.94
C LEU A 24 10.99 -9.43 -5.08
N ASP A 25 11.55 -9.00 -3.94
CA ASP A 25 12.80 -8.25 -3.81
C ASP A 25 12.86 -7.00 -4.72
N GLY A 26 11.89 -6.11 -4.51
CA GLY A 26 11.72 -4.90 -5.30
C GLY A 26 10.65 -5.07 -6.38
N GLY A 27 10.88 -4.45 -7.55
CA GLY A 27 9.95 -4.45 -8.66
C GLY A 27 9.23 -3.14 -8.94
N PHE A 28 9.37 -2.14 -8.06
CA PHE A 28 8.57 -0.91 -8.14
C PHE A 28 9.41 0.36 -8.11
N GLY A 29 8.79 1.46 -8.53
CA GLY A 29 9.38 2.79 -8.64
C GLY A 29 10.33 2.93 -9.84
N PRO A 30 10.94 4.12 -10.04
CA PRO A 30 11.63 4.47 -11.29
C PRO A 30 12.81 3.57 -11.69
N LYS A 31 13.38 2.82 -10.75
CA LYS A 31 14.50 1.90 -10.98
C LYS A 31 14.12 0.43 -10.73
N GLY A 32 12.85 0.14 -10.43
CA GLY A 32 12.39 -1.22 -10.11
C GLY A 32 13.02 -1.84 -8.85
N LYS A 33 13.60 -1.04 -7.95
CA LYS A 33 14.31 -1.52 -6.75
C LYS A 33 13.55 -1.29 -5.44
N GLN A 34 12.37 -0.68 -5.49
CA GLN A 34 11.59 -0.36 -4.30
C GLN A 34 10.56 -1.45 -4.03
N SER A 35 10.26 -1.68 -2.75
CA SER A 35 9.05 -2.41 -2.38
C SER A 35 7.82 -1.61 -2.78
N LEU A 36 6.69 -2.29 -3.01
CA LEU A 36 5.45 -1.63 -3.39
C LEU A 36 5.04 -0.53 -2.42
N ALA A 37 5.06 -0.83 -1.12
CA ALA A 37 4.70 0.14 -0.08
C ALA A 37 5.62 1.38 -0.07
N LYS A 38 6.92 1.21 -0.37
CA LYS A 38 7.84 2.35 -0.48
C LYS A 38 7.58 3.16 -1.75
N ALA A 39 7.31 2.46 -2.86
CA ALA A 39 7.05 3.07 -4.15
C ALA A 39 5.77 3.90 -4.12
N LEU A 40 4.64 3.34 -3.64
CA LEU A 40 3.37 4.05 -3.52
C LEU A 40 3.46 5.28 -2.62
N ARG A 41 4.08 5.18 -1.43
CA ARG A 41 4.26 6.34 -0.54
C ARG A 41 5.04 7.47 -1.21
N LYS A 42 6.08 7.13 -1.99
CA LYS A 42 6.88 8.12 -2.72
C LYS A 42 6.10 8.71 -3.89
N HIS A 43 5.42 7.85 -4.65
CA HIS A 43 4.62 8.21 -5.83
C HIS A 43 3.52 9.21 -5.47
N LEU A 44 2.78 8.93 -4.41
CA LEU A 44 1.67 9.75 -3.91
C LEU A 44 2.13 10.96 -3.08
N GLY A 45 3.44 11.11 -2.81
CA GLY A 45 3.95 12.22 -1.99
C GLY A 45 3.44 12.21 -0.54
N LEU A 46 3.11 11.03 0.02
CA LEU A 46 2.46 10.92 1.32
C LEU A 46 3.36 11.46 2.46
N LYS A 47 2.73 12.20 3.38
CA LYS A 47 3.32 12.56 4.68
C LYS A 47 3.53 11.30 5.53
N LYS A 48 4.13 11.47 6.72
CA LYS A 48 4.40 10.35 7.64
C LYS A 48 3.30 10.16 8.67
N GLY A 49 3.00 8.90 9.00
CA GLY A 49 2.10 8.52 10.09
C GLY A 49 0.69 9.10 9.93
N ARG A 50 0.08 9.50 11.06
CA ARG A 50 -1.28 10.06 11.10
C ARG A 50 -1.52 11.34 10.28
N LYS A 51 -0.46 11.97 9.78
CA LYS A 51 -0.55 13.20 8.96
C LYS A 51 -0.65 12.90 7.46
N ALA A 52 -0.45 11.64 7.05
CA ALA A 52 -0.66 11.21 5.66
C ALA A 52 -2.14 11.18 5.31
N GLU A 53 -2.48 11.33 4.03
CA GLU A 53 -3.85 11.14 3.52
C GLU A 53 -4.22 9.66 3.41
N ALA A 54 -3.23 8.77 3.31
CA ALA A 54 -3.44 7.33 3.28
C ALA A 54 -2.50 6.57 4.21
N GLY A 55 -3.04 5.53 4.84
CA GLY A 55 -2.32 4.57 5.63
C GLY A 55 -1.85 3.39 4.82
N ILE A 56 -0.66 3.47 4.23
CA ILE A 56 -0.01 2.29 3.62
C ILE A 56 0.73 1.55 4.72
N VAL A 57 0.19 0.41 5.15
CA VAL A 57 0.67 -0.38 6.30
C VAL A 57 1.18 -1.73 5.84
N GLU A 58 2.41 -2.04 6.21
CA GLU A 58 3.00 -3.35 5.93
C GLU A 58 2.60 -4.36 7.02
N VAL A 59 1.95 -5.45 6.60
CA VAL A 59 1.42 -6.50 7.50
C VAL A 59 2.12 -7.84 7.27
N LYS A 60 1.97 -8.76 8.23
CA LYS A 60 2.46 -10.14 8.08
C LYS A 60 1.76 -10.86 6.91
N CYS A 61 2.25 -12.04 6.57
CA CYS A 61 1.70 -12.87 5.51
C CYS A 61 0.19 -13.07 5.66
N MET A 62 -0.57 -12.76 4.60
CA MET A 62 -2.04 -12.85 4.59
C MET A 62 -2.56 -14.17 3.95
N GLY A 63 -1.69 -15.16 3.76
CA GLY A 63 -2.08 -16.50 3.26
C GLY A 63 -2.07 -16.65 1.73
N VAL A 64 -2.16 -15.56 0.98
CA VAL A 64 -2.06 -15.55 -0.50
C VAL A 64 -0.67 -15.11 -0.93
N CYS A 65 0.09 -16.00 -1.60
CA CYS A 65 1.46 -15.75 -2.06
C CYS A 65 1.55 -15.95 -3.59
N PRO A 66 1.13 -14.96 -4.40
CA PRO A 66 1.22 -15.07 -5.84
C PRO A 66 2.68 -15.09 -6.31
N ARG A 67 2.94 -15.75 -7.44
CA ARG A 67 4.26 -15.69 -8.08
C ARG A 67 4.40 -14.33 -8.76
N GLY A 68 5.48 -13.60 -8.45
CA GLY A 68 5.81 -12.36 -9.15
C GLY A 68 4.95 -11.15 -8.80
N ALA A 69 4.17 -11.20 -7.71
CA ALA A 69 3.28 -10.11 -7.31
C ALA A 69 3.25 -9.90 -5.78
N VAL A 70 2.67 -8.78 -5.35
CA VAL A 70 2.41 -8.44 -3.95
C VAL A 70 0.91 -8.37 -3.71
N THR A 71 0.43 -9.13 -2.73
CA THR A 71 -0.97 -9.06 -2.27
C THR A 71 -1.21 -7.80 -1.46
N VAL A 72 -2.25 -7.05 -1.81
CA VAL A 72 -2.68 -5.80 -1.20
C VAL A 72 -4.19 -5.83 -0.97
N ILE A 73 -4.65 -5.14 0.07
CA ILE A 73 -6.08 -4.96 0.38
C ILE A 73 -6.32 -3.52 0.86
N ASP A 74 -7.39 -2.88 0.39
CA ASP A 74 -7.95 -1.70 1.07
C ASP A 74 -8.92 -2.17 2.16
N ALA A 75 -8.65 -1.79 3.40
CA ALA A 75 -9.49 -2.14 4.54
C ALA A 75 -10.87 -1.47 4.49
N GLY A 76 -11.05 -0.41 3.69
CA GLY A 76 -12.36 0.21 3.42
C GLY A 76 -13.29 -0.64 2.54
N GLY A 77 -12.73 -1.54 1.73
CA GLY A 77 -13.46 -2.44 0.83
C GLY A 77 -12.84 -3.84 0.77
N PRO A 78 -12.89 -4.62 1.86
CA PRO A 78 -12.06 -5.83 2.01
C PRO A 78 -12.55 -7.05 1.20
N GLY A 79 -13.63 -6.91 0.43
CA GLY A 79 -14.26 -8.01 -0.32
C GLY A 79 -13.42 -8.53 -1.47
N GLU A 80 -12.50 -7.72 -2.00
CA GLU A 80 -11.59 -8.09 -3.08
C GLU A 80 -10.16 -7.69 -2.74
N TRP A 81 -9.20 -8.53 -3.14
CA TRP A 81 -7.79 -8.36 -2.82
C TRP A 81 -7.02 -8.18 -4.12
N LEU A 82 -6.21 -7.13 -4.16
CA LEU A 82 -5.43 -6.78 -5.34
C LEU A 82 -4.11 -7.55 -5.36
N LEU A 83 -3.80 -8.19 -6.49
CA LEU A 83 -2.50 -8.79 -6.75
C LEU A 83 -1.70 -7.84 -7.64
N VAL A 84 -0.73 -7.15 -7.06
CA VAL A 84 0.04 -6.14 -7.79
C VAL A 84 1.29 -6.78 -8.38
N PRO A 85 1.37 -6.99 -9.72
CA PRO A 85 2.51 -7.64 -10.34
C PRO A 85 3.76 -6.76 -10.29
N LYS A 86 4.94 -7.40 -10.39
CA LYS A 86 6.20 -6.71 -10.57
C LYS A 86 6.14 -5.75 -11.76
N GLY A 87 6.60 -4.52 -11.56
CA GLY A 87 6.61 -3.51 -12.62
C GLY A 87 5.25 -2.90 -12.92
N ALA A 88 4.22 -3.17 -12.12
CA ALA A 88 2.92 -2.51 -12.25
C ALA A 88 3.07 -0.98 -12.21
N ASP A 89 2.26 -0.31 -13.02
CA ASP A 89 2.14 1.13 -13.02
C ASP A 89 1.55 1.61 -11.68
N LEU A 90 2.19 2.60 -11.06
CA LEU A 90 1.80 3.08 -9.73
C LEU A 90 0.60 4.01 -9.78
N ASP A 91 0.33 4.66 -10.92
CA ASP A 91 -0.90 5.45 -11.11
C ASP A 91 -2.11 4.52 -11.16
N GLY A 92 -2.09 3.49 -12.01
CA GLY A 92 -3.16 2.48 -12.06
C GLY A 92 -3.34 1.73 -10.73
N VAL A 93 -2.27 1.35 -10.04
CA VAL A 93 -2.38 0.73 -8.71
C VAL A 93 -2.97 1.69 -7.68
N ALA A 94 -2.66 2.98 -7.75
CA ALA A 94 -3.24 3.97 -6.85
C ALA A 94 -4.75 4.14 -7.14
N GLU A 95 -5.15 4.19 -8.40
CA GLU A 95 -6.57 4.27 -8.81
C GLU A 95 -7.39 3.08 -8.30
N GLU A 96 -6.91 1.84 -8.52
CA GLU A 96 -7.56 0.62 -8.03
C GLU A 96 -7.69 0.57 -6.49
N LEU A 97 -6.78 1.23 -5.77
CA LEU A 97 -6.81 1.34 -4.31
C LEU A 97 -7.56 2.59 -3.81
N GLY A 98 -8.16 3.37 -4.70
CA GLY A 98 -8.84 4.63 -4.36
C GLY A 98 -7.91 5.71 -3.83
N LEU A 99 -6.60 5.63 -4.09
CA LEU A 99 -5.57 6.55 -3.60
C LEU A 99 -5.32 7.75 -4.54
N GLY A 100 -6.02 7.81 -5.67
CA GLY A 100 -5.92 8.87 -6.67
C GLY A 100 -6.61 10.17 -6.21
N ARG A 101 -5.98 11.31 -6.51
CA ARG A 101 -6.41 12.66 -6.11
C ARG A 101 -7.86 12.95 -6.53
N GLY A 102 -8.66 13.44 -5.57
CA GLY A 102 -9.56 14.56 -5.81
C GLY A 102 -8.79 15.87 -5.92
#